data_AF-A0A502N5W9-F1
#
_entry.id   AF-A0A502N5W9-F1
#
_cell.length_a   1.000
_cell.length_b   1.000
_cell.length_c   1.000
_cell.angle_alpha   90.00
_cell.angle_beta   90.00
_cell.angle_gamma   90.00
#
_symmetry.space_group_name_H-M   'P 1'
#
loop_
_entity.id
_entity.type
_entity.pdbx_description
1 polymer ?
#
loop_
_entity_poly.entity_id
_entity_poly.type
_entity_poly.pdbx_seq_one_letter_code
_entity_poly.pdbx_strand_id
1 'polypeptide(L)'
;MSTNIIGRFSRRHILAGIAAVPVAAIPAAPRALAAAAEPHDPLIDAIADLNAGNAAYPRHPLVHGTQEENEIAIAETYGPPDDRLKAWNAPAISLEGAVAALRHALYECEMFGVSSDILPNMIAAALGYIERGRGRQEVT
;
A
#
# COMPACT_ATOMS: atom_id res chain seq x y z
N MET A 1 -13.38 49.25 -47.98
CA MET A 1 -12.02 49.60 -47.51
C MET A 1 -11.24 48.29 -47.46
N SER A 2 -10.70 47.80 -48.58
CA SER A 2 -9.39 48.17 -49.18
C SER A 2 -8.24 47.69 -48.24
N THR A 3 -7.31 46.79 -48.61
CA THR A 3 -6.59 46.65 -49.88
C THR A 3 -5.87 45.28 -49.96
N ASN A 4 -5.87 44.68 -51.15
CA ASN A 4 -4.93 43.62 -51.60
C ASN A 4 -3.47 44.05 -51.45
N ILE A 5 -2.51 43.13 -51.30
CA ILE A 5 -1.19 43.23 -51.96
C ILE A 5 -0.65 41.83 -52.27
N ILE A 6 -0.40 41.65 -53.57
CA ILE A 6 0.38 40.59 -54.21
C ILE A 6 1.85 41.06 -54.23
N GLY A 7 2.81 40.15 -54.05
CA GLY A 7 4.21 40.34 -54.44
C GLY A 7 5.15 39.42 -53.66
N ARG A 8 5.52 38.24 -54.16
CA ARG A 8 6.59 37.96 -55.15
C ARG A 8 7.92 38.60 -54.74
N PHE A 9 8.87 37.84 -54.20
CA PHE A 9 10.30 37.92 -54.55
C PHE A 9 11.04 36.62 -54.21
N SER A 10 12.03 36.36 -55.05
CA SER A 10 12.69 35.08 -55.32
C SER A 10 14.07 35.00 -54.64
N ARG A 11 14.44 33.78 -54.24
CA ARG A 11 15.79 33.17 -54.13
C ARG A 11 17.02 34.08 -53.93
N ARG A 12 17.81 33.78 -52.87
CA ARG A 12 19.29 33.81 -52.82
C ARG A 12 19.80 33.01 -51.60
N HIS A 13 20.24 31.76 -51.82
CA HIS A 13 21.58 31.23 -51.49
C HIS A 13 22.33 31.98 -50.39
N ILE A 14 22.72 31.30 -49.30
CA ILE A 14 24.10 31.26 -48.78
C ILE A 14 24.35 29.91 -48.10
N LEU A 15 25.34 29.17 -48.62
CA LEU A 15 26.08 28.07 -47.99
C LEU A 15 26.96 28.61 -46.84
N ALA A 16 27.00 27.92 -45.70
CA ALA A 16 28.15 27.71 -44.80
C ALA A 16 27.59 27.06 -43.51
N GLY A 17 27.93 25.86 -43.05
CA GLY A 17 29.19 25.14 -43.15
C GLY A 17 29.97 25.28 -41.84
N ILE A 18 29.59 24.56 -40.78
CA ILE A 18 30.51 24.24 -39.67
C ILE A 18 30.05 22.93 -38.99
N ALA A 19 30.99 21.98 -38.90
CA ALA A 19 30.82 20.67 -38.30
C ALA A 19 30.73 20.74 -36.77
N ALA A 20 29.84 19.96 -36.17
CA ALA A 20 29.85 19.67 -34.74
C ALA A 20 30.06 18.17 -34.53
N VAL A 21 31.09 17.85 -33.75
CA VAL A 21 31.56 16.52 -33.37
C VAL A 21 30.45 15.77 -32.62
N PRO A 22 30.10 14.52 -32.97
CA PRO A 22 29.27 13.71 -32.10
C PRO A 22 30.09 13.28 -30.89
N VAL A 23 29.82 13.86 -29.72
CA VAL A 23 30.14 13.21 -28.45
C VAL A 23 29.31 11.93 -28.42
N ALA A 24 29.98 10.78 -28.59
CA ALA A 24 29.35 9.50 -28.37
C ALA A 24 28.88 9.44 -26.91
N ALA A 25 27.57 9.64 -26.72
CA ALA A 25 26.93 9.34 -25.46
C ALA A 25 27.17 7.86 -25.17
N ILE A 26 27.93 7.56 -24.11
CA ILE A 26 27.94 6.23 -23.52
C ILE A 26 26.48 5.98 -23.12
N PRO A 27 25.77 5.00 -23.71
CA PRO A 27 24.46 4.66 -23.19
C PRO A 27 24.71 4.17 -21.77
N ALA A 28 24.31 4.97 -20.78
CA ALA A 28 24.10 4.48 -19.44
C ALA A 28 23.08 3.35 -19.59
N ALA A 29 23.57 2.11 -19.61
CA ALA A 29 22.71 0.94 -19.57
C ALA A 29 21.73 1.18 -18.43
N PRO A 30 20.40 1.07 -18.65
CA PRO A 30 19.48 1.12 -17.54
C PRO A 30 19.88 -0.04 -16.65
N ARG A 31 20.54 0.28 -15.53
CA ARG A 31 20.61 -0.64 -14.40
C ARG A 31 19.16 -0.72 -13.96
N ALA A 32 18.43 -1.67 -14.54
CA ALA A 32 17.22 -2.16 -13.95
C ALA A 32 17.67 -2.64 -12.57
N LEU A 33 17.53 -1.76 -11.57
CA LEU A 33 17.20 -2.22 -10.24
C LEU A 33 15.93 -3.02 -10.50
N ALA A 34 16.05 -4.34 -10.61
CA ALA A 34 14.97 -5.18 -10.20
C ALA A 34 14.64 -4.69 -8.79
N ALA A 35 13.58 -3.89 -8.67
CA ALA A 35 12.98 -3.60 -7.39
C ALA A 35 12.69 -4.99 -6.83
N ALA A 36 13.53 -5.45 -5.90
CA ALA A 36 13.23 -6.63 -5.14
C ALA A 36 11.86 -6.32 -4.55
N ALA A 37 10.84 -7.08 -4.94
CA ALA A 37 9.51 -6.91 -4.39
C ALA A 37 9.69 -6.98 -2.87
N GLU A 38 9.34 -5.89 -2.17
CA GLU A 38 9.37 -5.88 -0.72
C GLU A 38 8.56 -7.11 -0.25
N PRO A 39 9.06 -7.87 0.74
CA PRO A 39 8.38 -9.07 1.19
C PRO A 39 6.97 -8.71 1.64
N HIS A 40 5.97 -9.29 0.96
CA HIS A 40 4.56 -9.12 1.26
C HIS A 40 4.27 -9.61 2.68
N ASP A 41 3.65 -8.77 3.50
CA ASP A 41 3.42 -9.05 4.91
C ASP A 41 2.05 -9.72 5.11
N PRO A 42 2.00 -10.98 5.60
CA PRO A 42 0.73 -11.70 5.76
C PRO A 42 -0.21 -11.04 6.77
N LEU A 43 0.30 -10.16 7.65
CA LEU A 43 -0.55 -9.39 8.56
C LEU A 43 -1.43 -8.39 7.80
N ILE A 44 -0.94 -7.84 6.69
CA ILE A 44 -1.71 -6.89 5.86
C ILE A 44 -2.93 -7.61 5.27
N ASP A 45 -2.76 -8.84 4.78
CA ASP A 45 -3.86 -9.64 4.26
C ASP A 45 -4.88 -9.96 5.35
N ALA A 46 -4.43 -10.33 6.56
CA ALA A 46 -5.34 -10.63 7.66
C ALA A 46 -6.18 -9.40 8.08
N ILE A 47 -5.57 -8.21 8.11
CA ILE A 47 -6.29 -6.94 8.36
C ILE A 47 -7.25 -6.62 7.20
N ALA A 48 -6.83 -6.83 5.95
CA ALA A 48 -7.68 -6.61 4.78
C ALA A 48 -8.90 -7.54 4.78
N ASP A 49 -8.73 -8.82 5.11
CA ASP A 49 -9.80 -9.81 5.24
C ASP A 49 -10.82 -9.36 6.31
N LEU A 50 -10.36 -8.91 7.47
CA LEU A 50 -11.25 -8.41 8.53
C LEU A 50 -12.04 -7.18 8.06
N ASN A 51 -11.36 -6.22 7.42
CA ASN A 51 -12.01 -5.02 6.89
C ASN A 51 -13.05 -5.35 5.81
N ALA A 52 -12.76 -6.33 4.94
CA ALA A 52 -13.70 -6.82 3.94
C ALA A 52 -14.92 -7.49 4.59
N GLY A 53 -14.71 -8.34 5.60
CA GLY A 53 -15.78 -8.95 6.39
C GLY A 53 -16.66 -7.91 7.08
N ASN A 54 -16.05 -6.92 7.75
CA ASN A 54 -16.76 -5.82 8.41
C ASN A 54 -17.60 -5.00 7.41
N ALA A 55 -17.09 -4.81 6.19
CA ALA A 55 -17.85 -4.14 5.13
C ALA A 55 -19.00 -5.03 4.61
N ALA A 56 -18.83 -6.36 4.55
CA ALA A 56 -19.84 -7.29 4.07
C ALA A 56 -21.01 -7.47 5.06
N TYR A 57 -20.71 -7.49 6.36
CA TYR A 57 -21.69 -7.72 7.43
C TYR A 57 -22.97 -6.87 7.37
N PRO A 58 -22.92 -5.52 7.26
CA PRO A 58 -24.14 -4.70 7.19
C PRO A 58 -24.96 -4.93 5.92
N ARG A 59 -24.43 -5.66 4.92
CA ARG A 59 -25.12 -6.03 3.68
C ARG A 59 -25.61 -7.48 3.70
N HIS A 60 -25.31 -8.24 4.76
CA HIS A 60 -25.69 -9.63 4.87
C HIS A 60 -27.21 -9.75 5.09
N PRO A 61 -27.95 -10.62 4.36
CA PRO A 61 -29.41 -10.71 4.46
C PRO A 61 -29.93 -11.02 5.87
N LEU A 62 -29.11 -11.68 6.68
CA LEU A 62 -29.47 -12.16 8.03
C LEU A 62 -29.15 -11.18 9.16
N VAL A 63 -28.53 -10.02 8.87
CA VAL A 63 -28.06 -9.08 9.91
C VAL A 63 -29.17 -8.47 10.78
N HIS A 64 -30.40 -8.44 10.26
CA HIS A 64 -31.59 -7.93 10.97
C HIS A 64 -32.57 -9.04 11.38
N GLY A 65 -32.13 -10.31 11.30
CA GLY A 65 -32.92 -11.46 11.69
C GLY A 65 -32.92 -11.71 13.20
N THR A 66 -33.17 -12.95 13.57
CA THR A 66 -33.03 -13.47 14.94
C THR A 66 -31.56 -13.45 15.38
N GLN A 67 -31.32 -13.72 16.67
CA GLN A 67 -29.98 -13.87 17.21
C GLN A 67 -29.18 -14.97 16.49
N GLU A 68 -29.78 -16.14 16.26
CA GLU A 68 -29.15 -17.27 15.56
C GLU A 68 -28.79 -16.91 14.10
N GLU A 69 -29.67 -16.16 13.42
CA GLU A 69 -29.42 -15.66 12.06
C GLU A 69 -28.29 -14.61 12.03
N ASN A 70 -28.19 -13.76 13.05
CA ASN A 70 -27.08 -12.81 13.18
C ASN A 70 -25.75 -13.54 13.41
N GLU A 71 -25.74 -14.58 14.25
CA GLU A 71 -24.54 -15.41 14.45
C GLU A 71 -24.05 -16.06 13.15
N ILE A 72 -24.97 -16.52 12.29
CA ILE A 72 -24.63 -16.98 10.94
C ILE A 72 -24.01 -15.85 10.12
N ALA A 73 -24.61 -14.65 10.13
CA ALA A 73 -24.05 -13.49 9.42
C ALA A 73 -22.62 -13.15 9.88
N ILE A 74 -22.33 -13.24 11.18
CA ILE A 74 -20.98 -13.03 11.74
C ILE A 74 -20.04 -14.12 11.23
N ALA A 75 -20.43 -15.39 11.33
CA ALA A 75 -19.61 -16.53 10.92
C ALA A 75 -19.29 -16.53 9.41
N GLU A 76 -20.18 -16.00 8.58
CA GLU A 76 -20.00 -15.89 7.13
C GLU A 76 -19.29 -14.61 6.68
N THR A 77 -19.04 -13.65 7.58
CA THR A 77 -18.42 -12.36 7.25
C THR A 77 -17.12 -12.09 8.03
N TYR A 78 -17.18 -11.34 9.12
CA TYR A 78 -16.00 -10.88 9.85
C TYR A 78 -15.52 -11.82 10.94
N GLY A 79 -16.33 -12.80 11.39
CA GLY A 79 -15.97 -13.70 12.50
C GLY A 79 -14.65 -14.45 12.27
N PRO A 80 -14.49 -15.20 11.17
CA PRO A 80 -13.25 -15.93 10.90
C PRO A 80 -11.98 -15.05 10.80
N PRO A 81 -11.96 -13.89 10.11
CA PRO A 81 -10.78 -13.03 10.12
C PRO A 81 -10.55 -12.31 11.46
N ASP A 82 -11.61 -12.00 12.22
CA ASP A 82 -11.50 -11.49 13.59
C ASP A 82 -10.80 -12.50 14.51
N ASP A 83 -11.24 -13.76 14.51
CA ASP A 83 -10.60 -14.85 15.26
C ASP A 83 -9.13 -15.03 14.87
N ARG A 84 -8.80 -14.88 13.58
CA ARG A 84 -7.42 -14.96 13.09
C ARG A 84 -6.55 -13.86 13.71
N LEU A 85 -7.04 -12.62 13.79
CA LEU A 85 -6.29 -11.51 14.37
C LEU A 85 -6.23 -11.59 15.90
N LYS A 86 -7.27 -12.11 16.57
CA LYS A 86 -7.26 -12.44 18.01
C LYS A 86 -6.25 -13.52 18.37
N ALA A 87 -6.00 -14.46 17.46
CA ALA A 87 -4.98 -15.49 17.63
C ALA A 87 -3.59 -15.08 17.12
N TRP A 88 -3.44 -13.87 16.55
CA TRP A 88 -2.20 -13.46 15.90
C TRP A 88 -1.05 -13.29 16.90
N ASN A 89 0.05 -13.98 16.68
CA ASN A 89 1.21 -13.98 17.59
C ASN A 89 2.56 -13.81 16.88
N ALA A 90 2.55 -13.46 15.60
CA ALA A 90 3.77 -13.25 14.81
C ALA A 90 4.11 -11.75 14.69
N PRO A 91 5.41 -11.39 14.69
CA PRO A 91 5.83 -10.02 14.37
C PRO A 91 5.50 -9.69 12.91
N ALA A 92 5.23 -8.40 12.62
CA ALA A 92 5.24 -7.92 11.25
C ALA A 92 6.64 -8.15 10.64
N ILE A 93 6.68 -8.43 9.34
CA ILE A 93 7.92 -8.73 8.60
C ILE A 93 8.37 -7.57 7.71
N SER A 94 7.52 -6.55 7.55
CA SER A 94 7.80 -5.33 6.78
C SER A 94 7.45 -4.06 7.58
N LEU A 95 7.98 -2.91 7.13
CA LEU A 95 7.60 -1.61 7.71
C LEU A 95 6.13 -1.30 7.44
N GLU A 96 5.64 -1.65 6.25
CA GLU A 96 4.26 -1.47 5.86
C GLU A 96 3.32 -2.25 6.78
N GLY A 97 3.63 -3.52 7.06
CA GLY A 97 2.88 -4.36 7.98
C GLY A 97 2.89 -3.83 9.41
N ALA A 98 4.03 -3.33 9.90
CA ALA A 98 4.11 -2.71 11.22
C ALA A 98 3.23 -1.43 11.32
N VAL A 99 3.23 -0.60 10.27
CA VAL A 99 2.37 0.60 10.21
C VAL A 99 0.89 0.20 10.10
N ALA A 100 0.56 -0.81 9.29
CA ALA A 100 -0.80 -1.32 9.17
C ALA A 100 -1.32 -1.83 10.52
N ALA A 101 -0.52 -2.59 11.25
CA ALA A 101 -0.84 -3.06 12.59
C ALA A 101 -1.12 -1.90 13.57
N LEU A 102 -0.26 -0.87 13.61
CA LEU A 102 -0.47 0.30 14.48
C LEU A 102 -1.72 1.10 14.11
N ARG A 103 -2.01 1.25 12.81
CA ARG A 103 -3.25 1.89 12.36
C ARG A 103 -4.49 1.10 12.78
N HIS A 104 -4.44 -0.23 12.66
CA HIS A 104 -5.53 -1.08 13.09
C HIS A 104 -5.68 -1.06 14.62
N ALA A 105 -4.58 -1.09 15.38
CA ALA A 105 -4.60 -0.91 16.83
C ALA A 105 -5.25 0.42 17.26
N LEU A 106 -4.95 1.52 16.55
CA LEU A 106 -5.59 2.81 16.83
C LEU A 106 -7.10 2.75 16.61
N TYR A 107 -7.53 2.15 15.49
CA TYR A 107 -8.95 1.92 15.20
C TYR A 107 -9.64 1.10 16.31
N GLU A 108 -9.03 0.00 16.75
CA GLU A 108 -9.55 -0.84 17.82
C GLU A 108 -9.69 -0.06 19.15
N CYS A 109 -8.69 0.76 19.50
CA CYS A 109 -8.76 1.65 20.66
C CYS A 109 -9.91 2.66 20.57
N GLU A 110 -10.15 3.24 19.40
CA GLU A 110 -11.20 4.25 19.20
C GLU A 110 -12.60 3.62 19.25
N MET A 111 -12.75 2.41 18.71
CA MET A 111 -14.05 1.75 18.57
C MET A 111 -14.44 0.91 19.79
N PHE A 112 -13.47 0.25 20.43
CA PHE A 112 -13.72 -0.74 21.48
C PHE A 112 -12.95 -0.46 22.78
N GLY A 113 -12.06 0.54 22.79
CA GLY A 113 -11.23 0.87 23.94
C GLY A 113 -10.31 -0.28 24.34
N VAL A 114 -10.20 -0.51 25.65
CA VAL A 114 -9.32 -1.56 26.23
C VAL A 114 -9.90 -2.97 26.15
N SER A 115 -11.12 -3.12 25.62
CA SER A 115 -11.83 -4.40 25.55
C SER A 115 -11.56 -5.20 24.27
N SER A 116 -10.73 -4.68 23.34
CA SER A 116 -10.36 -5.40 22.12
C SER A 116 -9.26 -6.43 22.38
N ASP A 117 -9.54 -7.69 22.04
CA ASP A 117 -8.56 -8.78 22.07
C ASP A 117 -7.52 -8.68 20.94
N ILE A 118 -7.84 -7.98 19.84
CA ILE A 118 -6.93 -7.76 18.70
C ILE A 118 -5.88 -6.70 19.02
N LEU A 119 -6.26 -5.68 19.80
CA LEU A 119 -5.40 -4.54 20.14
C LEU A 119 -3.99 -4.94 20.65
N PRO A 120 -3.82 -5.79 21.68
CA PRO A 120 -2.50 -6.17 22.16
C PRO A 120 -1.67 -6.90 21.10
N ASN A 121 -2.30 -7.72 20.26
CA ASN A 121 -1.62 -8.48 19.22
C ASN A 121 -1.06 -7.58 18.12
N MET A 122 -1.81 -6.55 17.72
CA MET A 122 -1.34 -5.59 16.71
C MET A 122 -0.17 -4.75 17.21
N ILE A 123 -0.23 -4.32 18.47
CA ILE A 123 0.88 -3.62 19.12
C ILE A 123 2.12 -4.54 19.18
N ALA A 124 1.95 -5.78 19.62
CA ALA A 124 3.04 -6.76 19.68
C ALA A 124 3.65 -7.04 18.30
N ALA A 125 2.82 -7.17 17.26
CA ALA A 125 3.28 -7.41 15.90
C ALA A 125 4.16 -6.27 15.38
N ALA A 126 3.73 -5.01 15.57
CA ALA A 126 4.51 -3.83 15.20
C ALA A 126 5.80 -3.70 16.03
N LEU A 127 5.71 -3.90 17.35
CA LEU A 127 6.87 -3.82 18.23
C LEU A 127 7.94 -4.84 17.85
N GLY A 128 7.55 -6.09 17.55
CA GLY A 128 8.48 -7.13 17.12
C GLY A 128 9.22 -6.81 15.83
N TYR A 129 8.60 -6.07 14.90
CA TYR A 129 9.30 -5.55 13.72
C TYR A 129 10.37 -4.50 14.10
N ILE A 130 10.00 -3.54 14.95
CA ILE A 130 10.87 -2.43 15.37
C ILE A 130 12.08 -2.94 16.16
N GLU A 131 11.87 -3.86 17.11
CA GLU A 131 12.93 -4.43 17.94
C GLU A 131 13.92 -5.24 17.11
N ARG A 132 13.45 -6.01 16.11
CA ARG A 132 14.31 -6.69 15.14
C ARG A 132 15.15 -5.71 14.31
N GLY A 133 14.63 -4.51 14.05
CA GLY A 133 15.37 -3.43 13.41
C GLY A 133 16.52 -2.90 14.27
N ARG A 134 16.27 -2.72 15.58
CA ARG A 134 17.26 -2.21 16.54
C ARG A 134 18.39 -3.20 16.83
N GLY A 135 18.05 -4.48 17.03
CA GLY A 135 19.06 -5.53 17.25
C GLY A 135 20.01 -5.74 16.05
N ARG A 136 19.62 -5.31 14.84
CA ARG A 136 20.51 -5.33 13.67
C ARG A 136 21.54 -4.18 13.66
N GLN A 137 21.32 -3.10 14.40
CA GLN A 137 22.21 -1.94 14.41
C GLN A 137 23.29 -2.01 15.50
N GLU A 138 23.08 -2.79 16.56
CA GLU A 138 24.01 -2.91 17.69
C GLU A 138 25.20 -3.87 17.43
N VAL A 139 25.25 -4.53 16.27
CA VAL A 139 26.31 -5.51 15.89
C VAL A 139 27.32 -4.91 14.89
N THR A 140 27.37 -3.59 14.78
CA THR A 140 28.31 -2.84 13.90
C THR A 140 29.10 -1.82 14.70
#